data_AF-A0A819LUS9-F1
#
_entry.id   AF-A0A819LUS9-F1
#
_cell.length_a   1.000
_cell.length_b   1.000
_cell.length_c   1.000
_cell.angle_alpha   90.00
_cell.angle_beta   90.00
_cell.angle_gamma   90.00
#
_symmetry.space_group_name_H-M   'P 1'
#
loop_
_entity.id
_entity.type
_entity.pdbx_description
1 polymer ?
#
loop_
_entity_poly.entity_id
_entity_poly.type
_entity_poly.pdbx_seq_one_letter_code
_entity_poly.pdbx_strand_id
1 'polypeptide(L)'
;MAMTITSPSYLLGSPEPSKRHSTCQFKTDKPWLDQHSNQGEAINRLDKLEKDMKDPPNNVDNDIVKRIHGSMIGMALGDALGAYVEFRPRHYLVQNPVTELKDGGTWGLKKGQFTDDTSMALCLANSLVARQDYVPYDQLVRYTWWYKNGYMSSTGRCFDIGAATKQSLREFERRQIHFAAKHKIPLDQLDFLSDPELLKKFDVNCSEKGVAGNGALMRLAPVPLFFYKHPIEAIEYSGLSGLITHGDDKVYDACRYYGALIVAAVNGATREELLDENFYENHKEWFRNKPLHPDIKKIVQGSYKKGGYDGGIRGKGYIVSALEAALWAFWSEKDSFRAGVLAAVNLGDDTDTTAAIYGQLAGAYYGYENLPKEWAKEVYATNFIQCLSKWIAYEGTKWSPEGSKTSKISFETLNESPCEKETNLNELQVPEKNPNYQMQSSAKKIYTRSDSISTVKQFTGVAASSRPRSRTFVDPSETLKFDSNMQYGATGRKAVEHEDYSFLPQRKIFKLLTI
;
A
#
# COMPACT_ATOMS: atom_id res chain seq x y z
N MET A 1 -45.08 -54.44 41.60
CA MET A 1 -45.21 -53.56 40.42
C MET A 1 -44.03 -52.62 40.43
N ALA A 2 -43.01 -52.94 39.63
CA ALA A 2 -41.78 -52.17 39.50
C ALA A 2 -41.91 -51.19 38.33
N MET A 3 -41.60 -49.92 38.56
CA MET A 3 -41.52 -48.90 37.50
C MET A 3 -40.15 -48.96 36.85
N THR A 4 -40.14 -49.23 35.54
CA THR A 4 -38.96 -49.19 34.68
C THR A 4 -38.94 -47.86 33.93
N ILE A 5 -37.75 -47.27 33.86
CA ILE A 5 -37.42 -46.04 33.15
C ILE A 5 -37.22 -46.38 31.67
N THR A 6 -37.86 -45.64 30.75
CA THR A 6 -37.51 -45.60 29.32
C THR A 6 -37.58 -44.17 28.80
N SER A 7 -36.47 -43.71 28.21
CA SER A 7 -36.26 -42.41 27.57
C SER A 7 -37.04 -42.25 26.26
N PRO A 8 -37.27 -40.99 25.81
CA PRO A 8 -37.00 -40.66 24.42
C PRO A 8 -36.17 -39.38 24.24
N SER A 9 -35.10 -39.53 23.47
CA SER A 9 -34.40 -38.61 22.57
C SER A 9 -34.96 -37.18 22.41
N TYR A 10 -34.17 -36.18 22.83
CA TYR A 10 -34.28 -34.78 22.42
C TYR A 10 -33.50 -34.54 21.12
N LEU A 11 -34.22 -34.24 20.04
CA LEU A 11 -33.68 -33.62 18.83
C LEU A 11 -33.47 -32.12 19.10
N LEU A 12 -32.20 -31.69 19.07
CA LEU A 12 -31.81 -30.29 19.06
C LEU A 12 -32.12 -29.68 17.69
N GLY A 13 -33.21 -28.92 17.59
CA GLY A 13 -33.45 -28.02 16.46
C GLY A 13 -32.51 -26.82 16.56
N SER A 14 -31.62 -26.66 15.58
CA SER A 14 -30.82 -25.45 15.41
C SER A 14 -31.73 -24.28 15.01
N PRO A 15 -31.55 -23.05 15.55
CA PRO A 15 -32.30 -21.90 15.08
C PRO A 15 -31.83 -21.49 13.68
N GLU A 16 -32.76 -21.38 12.73
CA GLU A 16 -32.48 -20.83 11.40
C GLU A 16 -31.96 -19.39 11.51
N PRO A 17 -30.89 -19.02 10.78
CA PRO A 17 -30.44 -17.64 10.71
C PRO A 17 -31.44 -16.81 9.90
N SER A 18 -31.89 -15.71 10.49
CA SER A 18 -32.86 -14.77 9.91
C SER A 18 -32.58 -14.43 8.43
N LYS A 19 -33.61 -14.61 7.60
CA LYS A 19 -33.66 -14.19 6.19
C LYS A 19 -33.69 -12.65 6.11
N ARG A 20 -32.53 -12.00 6.16
CA ARG A 20 -32.37 -10.64 5.61
C ARG A 20 -32.01 -10.75 4.13
N HIS A 21 -32.74 -10.01 3.29
CA HIS A 21 -32.64 -10.02 1.83
C HIS A 21 -31.20 -10.03 1.31
N SER A 22 -30.89 -11.06 0.53
CA SER A 22 -29.56 -11.47 0.08
C SER A 22 -29.21 -10.92 -1.31
N THR A 23 -28.70 -9.69 -1.39
CA THR A 23 -28.35 -9.08 -2.69
C THR A 23 -26.85 -8.81 -2.89
N CYS A 24 -26.01 -8.97 -1.88
CA CYS A 24 -24.56 -8.86 -2.06
C CYS A 24 -24.01 -10.18 -2.63
N GLN A 25 -23.70 -10.21 -3.94
CA GLN A 25 -23.10 -11.37 -4.64
C GLN A 25 -21.68 -11.71 -4.16
N PHE A 26 -21.08 -10.92 -3.25
CA PHE A 26 -19.79 -11.21 -2.62
C PHE A 26 -19.75 -12.45 -1.72
N LYS A 27 -20.85 -13.22 -1.63
CA LYS A 27 -20.97 -14.26 -0.60
C LYS A 27 -20.01 -15.43 -0.72
N THR A 28 -19.21 -15.56 -1.77
CA THR A 28 -18.02 -16.39 -1.69
C THR A 28 -16.99 -15.90 -2.71
N ASP A 29 -15.81 -15.44 -2.25
CA ASP A 29 -14.60 -15.37 -3.10
C ASP A 29 -14.10 -16.77 -3.51
N LYS A 30 -14.76 -17.82 -3.01
CA LYS A 30 -14.46 -19.23 -3.25
C LYS A 30 -14.39 -19.61 -4.74
N PRO A 31 -15.29 -19.17 -5.65
CA PRO A 31 -15.15 -19.42 -7.09
C PRO A 31 -13.92 -18.75 -7.72
N TRP A 32 -13.35 -17.72 -7.09
CA TRP A 32 -12.11 -17.09 -7.51
C TRP A 32 -10.89 -17.96 -7.17
N LEU A 33 -10.93 -18.64 -6.02
CA LEU A 33 -9.86 -19.51 -5.51
C LEU A 33 -9.91 -20.93 -6.09
N ASP A 34 -11.12 -21.47 -6.32
CA ASP A 34 -11.34 -22.83 -6.82
C ASP A 34 -10.92 -23.01 -8.30
N GLN A 35 -10.63 -21.92 -9.03
CA GLN A 35 -10.07 -21.95 -10.39
C GLN A 35 -8.56 -22.23 -10.37
N HIS A 36 -8.20 -23.40 -9.83
CA HIS A 36 -6.89 -24.03 -9.98
C HIS A 36 -6.78 -24.70 -11.35
N SER A 37 -6.32 -23.98 -12.37
CA SER A 37 -5.53 -24.53 -13.47
C SER A 37 -5.11 -23.41 -14.42
N ASN A 38 -3.84 -23.42 -14.82
CA ASN A 38 -3.20 -22.53 -15.78
C ASN A 38 -2.94 -21.09 -15.32
N GLN A 39 -1.73 -20.88 -14.78
CA GLN A 39 -1.07 -19.58 -14.67
C GLN A 39 -1.01 -18.79 -16.00
N GLY A 40 -1.27 -19.44 -17.15
CA GLY A 40 -1.36 -18.81 -18.47
C GLY A 40 -2.67 -18.05 -18.76
N GLU A 41 -3.71 -18.19 -17.95
CA GLU A 41 -5.01 -17.49 -18.12
C GLU A 41 -5.26 -16.40 -17.06
N ALA A 42 -4.22 -15.92 -16.38
CA ALA A 42 -4.34 -14.96 -15.28
C ALA A 42 -4.87 -13.56 -15.71
N ILE A 43 -4.93 -13.27 -17.01
CA ILE A 43 -5.10 -11.89 -17.51
C ILE A 43 -6.53 -11.32 -17.35
N ASN A 44 -7.60 -12.09 -17.15
CA ASN A 44 -8.96 -11.51 -17.11
C ASN A 44 -9.78 -11.85 -15.85
N ARG A 45 -9.16 -11.86 -14.65
CA ARG A 45 -9.89 -12.18 -13.41
C ARG A 45 -10.60 -10.97 -12.79
N LEU A 46 -10.01 -9.77 -12.85
CA LEU A 46 -10.70 -8.53 -12.46
C LEU A 46 -11.82 -8.21 -13.44
N ASP A 47 -11.58 -8.34 -14.74
CA ASP A 47 -12.60 -8.20 -15.78
C ASP A 47 -13.79 -9.17 -15.60
N LYS A 48 -13.54 -10.37 -15.06
CA LYS A 48 -14.60 -11.32 -14.71
C LYS A 48 -15.38 -10.86 -13.48
N LEU A 49 -14.70 -10.41 -12.42
CA LEU A 49 -15.35 -9.81 -11.25
C LEU A 49 -16.18 -8.59 -11.64
N GLU A 50 -15.67 -7.75 -12.54
CA GLU A 50 -16.40 -6.59 -13.09
C GLU A 50 -17.73 -7.01 -13.74
N LYS A 51 -17.71 -8.06 -14.57
CA LYS A 51 -18.92 -8.57 -15.24
C LYS A 51 -19.93 -9.17 -14.26
N ASP A 52 -19.45 -9.81 -13.21
CA ASP A 52 -20.30 -10.50 -12.24
C ASP A 52 -20.85 -9.55 -11.16
N MET A 53 -20.17 -8.42 -10.92
CA MET A 53 -20.50 -7.48 -9.87
C MET A 53 -21.64 -6.53 -10.28
N LYS A 54 -22.73 -6.57 -9.51
CA LYS A 54 -23.86 -5.67 -9.69
C LYS A 54 -23.76 -4.47 -8.76
N ASP A 55 -24.23 -3.32 -9.23
CA ASP A 55 -24.39 -2.14 -8.40
C ASP A 55 -25.28 -2.43 -7.18
N PRO A 56 -24.99 -1.80 -6.02
CA PRO A 56 -25.89 -1.89 -4.87
C PRO A 56 -27.22 -1.18 -5.16
N PRO A 57 -28.28 -1.41 -4.36
CA PRO A 57 -29.53 -0.67 -4.48
C PRO A 57 -29.31 0.85 -4.40
N ASN A 58 -29.95 1.62 -5.30
CA ASN A 58 -29.84 3.09 -5.35
C ASN A 58 -30.45 3.74 -4.10
N ASN A 59 -29.62 4.07 -3.11
CA ASN A 59 -30.06 4.82 -1.92
C ASN A 59 -28.96 5.62 -1.20
N VAL A 60 -27.78 5.78 -1.81
CA VAL A 60 -26.67 6.55 -1.20
C VAL A 60 -26.62 7.95 -1.81
N ASP A 61 -26.24 8.94 -1.00
CA ASP A 61 -26.01 10.31 -1.45
C ASP A 61 -24.99 10.34 -2.60
N ASN A 62 -25.40 10.94 -3.72
CA ASN A 62 -24.60 11.02 -4.93
C ASN A 62 -23.27 11.76 -4.70
N ASP A 63 -23.22 12.77 -3.84
CA ASP A 63 -22.00 13.55 -3.61
C ASP A 63 -20.98 12.75 -2.80
N ILE A 64 -21.43 12.00 -1.79
CA ILE A 64 -20.59 11.05 -1.05
C ILE A 64 -20.03 9.98 -1.99
N VAL A 65 -20.87 9.41 -2.85
CA VAL A 65 -20.44 8.43 -3.85
C VAL A 65 -19.39 9.01 -4.79
N LYS A 66 -19.57 10.24 -5.28
CA LYS A 66 -18.58 10.93 -6.14
C LYS A 66 -17.23 11.11 -5.43
N ARG A 67 -17.22 11.42 -4.14
CA ARG A 67 -16.00 11.58 -3.34
C ARG A 67 -15.31 10.25 -3.06
N ILE A 68 -16.06 9.21 -2.72
CA ILE A 68 -15.53 7.84 -2.54
C ILE A 68 -14.96 7.32 -3.86
N HIS A 69 -15.68 7.47 -4.98
CA HIS A 69 -15.18 7.16 -6.32
C HIS A 69 -13.90 7.93 -6.62
N GLY A 70 -13.90 9.23 -6.32
CA GLY A 70 -12.76 10.11 -6.54
C GLY A 70 -11.53 9.62 -5.79
N SER A 71 -11.67 9.24 -4.53
CA SER A 71 -10.59 8.72 -3.69
C SER A 71 -10.02 7.40 -4.21
N MET A 72 -10.88 6.42 -4.51
CA MET A 72 -10.45 5.10 -4.99
C MET A 72 -9.81 5.16 -6.39
N ILE A 73 -10.40 5.92 -7.32
CA ILE A 73 -9.83 6.10 -8.66
C ILE A 73 -8.61 7.03 -8.63
N GLY A 74 -8.63 8.07 -7.80
CA GLY A 74 -7.51 9.00 -7.65
C GLY A 74 -6.26 8.30 -7.14
N MET A 75 -6.40 7.40 -6.17
CA MET A 75 -5.34 6.52 -5.69
C MET A 75 -4.79 5.64 -6.83
N ALA A 76 -5.67 4.91 -7.53
CA ALA A 76 -5.26 4.02 -8.62
C ALA A 76 -4.63 4.76 -9.81
N LEU A 77 -5.08 5.98 -10.07
CA LEU A 77 -4.49 6.87 -11.06
C LEU A 77 -3.12 7.37 -10.63
N GLY A 78 -2.95 7.75 -9.36
CA GLY A 78 -1.66 8.18 -8.80
C GLY A 78 -0.63 7.06 -8.87
N ASP A 79 -1.00 5.87 -8.41
CA ASP A 79 -0.24 4.63 -8.52
C ASP A 79 0.20 4.39 -9.98
N ALA A 80 -0.76 4.23 -10.92
CA ALA A 80 -0.44 3.92 -12.31
C ALA A 80 0.42 4.99 -13.01
N LEU A 81 0.30 6.26 -12.60
CA LEU A 81 1.11 7.35 -13.13
C LEU A 81 2.54 7.34 -12.57
N GLY A 82 2.70 7.11 -11.27
CA GLY A 82 4.00 7.02 -10.61
C GLY A 82 4.77 5.77 -11.04
N ALA A 83 4.07 4.66 -11.26
CA ALA A 83 4.67 3.38 -11.66
C ALA A 83 5.52 3.50 -12.95
N TYR A 84 5.19 4.43 -13.84
CA TYR A 84 5.98 4.68 -15.04
C TYR A 84 7.43 5.13 -14.74
N VAL A 85 7.66 5.80 -13.60
CA VAL A 85 8.96 6.38 -13.22
C VAL A 85 9.44 5.92 -11.84
N GLU A 86 8.95 4.79 -11.36
CA GLU A 86 9.35 4.29 -10.05
C GLU A 86 10.87 4.09 -9.93
N PHE A 87 11.41 4.46 -8.77
CA PHE A 87 12.85 4.48 -8.46
C PHE A 87 13.68 5.46 -9.28
N ARG A 88 13.07 6.31 -10.11
CA ARG A 88 13.81 7.35 -10.83
C ARG A 88 14.11 8.52 -9.89
N PRO A 89 15.39 8.93 -9.77
CA PRO A 89 15.75 10.03 -8.89
C PRO A 89 15.22 11.36 -9.46
N ARG A 90 14.98 12.34 -8.58
CA ARG A 90 14.47 13.66 -8.97
C ARG A 90 15.25 14.31 -10.13
N HIS A 91 16.58 14.20 -10.16
CA HIS A 91 17.38 14.84 -11.22
C HIS A 91 17.07 14.31 -12.62
N TYR A 92 16.64 13.03 -12.72
CA TYR A 92 16.17 12.46 -13.97
C TYR A 92 14.82 13.07 -14.38
N LEU A 93 13.90 13.24 -13.43
CA LEU A 93 12.54 13.77 -13.67
C LEU A 93 12.51 15.27 -13.93
N VAL A 94 13.52 16.03 -13.51
CA VAL A 94 13.67 17.43 -13.94
C VAL A 94 13.91 17.51 -15.45
N GLN A 95 14.65 16.55 -16.02
CA GLN A 95 14.95 16.50 -17.45
C GLN A 95 13.88 15.74 -18.24
N ASN A 96 13.19 14.80 -17.61
CA ASN A 96 12.20 13.91 -18.20
C ASN A 96 10.92 13.91 -17.36
N PRO A 97 10.22 15.06 -17.24
CA PRO A 97 9.06 15.16 -16.38
C PRO A 97 7.94 14.25 -16.87
N VAL A 98 7.25 13.62 -15.92
CA VAL A 98 5.97 12.96 -16.21
C VAL A 98 4.94 14.04 -16.47
N THR A 99 4.21 13.91 -17.58
CA THR A 99 3.16 14.85 -18.01
C THR A 99 1.84 14.15 -18.36
N GLU A 100 1.87 12.82 -18.52
CA GLU A 100 0.76 11.98 -18.96
C GLU A 100 1.00 10.52 -18.57
N LEU A 101 -0.07 9.72 -18.58
CA LEU A 101 -0.01 8.26 -18.45
C LEU A 101 0.62 7.61 -19.69
N LYS A 102 1.58 6.70 -19.49
CA LYS A 102 2.31 6.01 -20.56
C LYS A 102 2.43 4.51 -20.31
N ASP A 103 2.60 3.74 -21.39
CA ASP A 103 3.10 2.36 -21.34
C ASP A 103 4.57 2.37 -20.87
N GLY A 104 5.01 1.30 -20.21
CA GLY A 104 6.41 1.05 -19.87
C GLY A 104 6.70 1.16 -18.38
N GLY A 105 7.75 1.92 -18.05
CA GLY A 105 8.25 2.05 -16.68
C GLY A 105 9.00 0.83 -16.17
N THR A 106 9.23 0.80 -14.85
CA THR A 106 10.12 -0.16 -14.18
C THR A 106 9.72 -1.62 -14.43
N TRP A 107 8.43 -1.89 -14.56
CA TRP A 107 7.89 -3.24 -14.77
C TRP A 107 7.30 -3.46 -16.17
N GLY A 108 7.40 -2.48 -17.08
CA GLY A 108 6.85 -2.60 -18.43
C GLY A 108 5.33 -2.70 -18.48
N LEU A 109 4.64 -1.96 -17.60
CA LEU A 109 3.19 -1.98 -17.45
C LEU A 109 2.49 -1.35 -18.65
N LYS A 110 1.25 -1.77 -18.91
CA LYS A 110 0.35 -1.03 -19.80
C LYS A 110 -0.18 0.20 -19.10
N LYS A 111 -0.43 1.25 -19.87
CA LYS A 111 -1.03 2.49 -19.41
C LYS A 111 -2.26 2.19 -18.55
N GLY A 112 -2.27 2.75 -17.34
CA GLY A 112 -3.36 2.60 -16.37
C GLY A 112 -3.35 1.31 -15.54
N GLN A 113 -2.42 0.38 -15.79
CA GLN A 113 -2.15 -0.70 -14.83
C GLN A 113 -1.45 -0.14 -13.59
N PHE A 114 -1.93 -0.57 -12.43
CA PHE A 114 -1.49 -0.17 -11.10
C PHE A 114 -0.65 -1.26 -10.41
N THR A 115 0.06 -0.95 -9.33
CA THR A 115 1.01 -1.81 -8.59
C THR A 115 0.36 -2.43 -7.34
N ASP A 116 1.16 -2.69 -6.29
CA ASP A 116 0.68 -3.23 -5.03
C ASP A 116 -0.17 -2.25 -4.23
N ASP A 117 0.03 -0.93 -4.35
CA ASP A 117 -0.75 0.09 -3.66
C ASP A 117 -2.26 -0.13 -3.87
N THR A 118 -2.66 -0.13 -5.15
CA THR A 118 -4.06 -0.31 -5.52
C THR A 118 -4.50 -1.76 -5.32
N SER A 119 -3.67 -2.75 -5.65
CA SER A 119 -4.04 -4.17 -5.46
C SER A 119 -4.41 -4.47 -4.00
N MET A 120 -3.61 -3.96 -3.06
CA MET A 120 -3.86 -4.13 -1.64
C MET A 120 -5.02 -3.27 -1.15
N ALA A 121 -5.22 -2.07 -1.69
CA ALA A 121 -6.39 -1.26 -1.36
C ALA A 121 -7.70 -1.94 -1.82
N LEU A 122 -7.72 -2.53 -3.02
CA LEU A 122 -8.87 -3.31 -3.50
C LEU A 122 -9.12 -4.52 -2.59
N CYS A 123 -8.08 -5.23 -2.15
CA CYS A 123 -8.22 -6.33 -1.21
C CYS A 123 -8.89 -5.88 0.10
N LEU A 124 -8.48 -4.73 0.62
CA LEU A 124 -9.04 -4.16 1.85
C LEU A 124 -10.48 -3.69 1.66
N ALA A 125 -10.79 -2.98 0.57
CA ALA A 125 -12.14 -2.58 0.20
C ALA A 125 -13.08 -3.77 0.11
N ASN A 126 -12.62 -4.86 -0.51
CA ASN A 126 -13.42 -6.07 -0.65
C ASN A 126 -13.66 -6.77 0.69
N SER A 127 -12.66 -6.76 1.58
CA SER A 127 -12.80 -7.25 2.95
C SER A 127 -13.94 -6.52 3.66
N LEU A 128 -13.89 -5.19 3.64
CA LEU A 128 -14.88 -4.35 4.31
C LEU A 128 -16.29 -4.59 3.78
N VAL A 129 -16.46 -4.66 2.45
CA VAL A 129 -17.77 -4.93 1.83
C VAL A 129 -18.26 -6.34 2.13
N ALA A 130 -17.43 -7.37 1.96
CA ALA A 130 -17.83 -8.76 2.14
C ALA A 130 -18.10 -9.11 3.60
N ARG A 131 -17.33 -8.54 4.53
CA ARG A 131 -17.48 -8.73 5.97
C ARG A 131 -18.52 -7.80 6.58
N GLN A 132 -18.86 -6.71 5.88
CA GLN A 132 -19.69 -5.62 6.36
C GLN A 132 -19.17 -5.04 7.69
N ASP A 133 -17.85 -5.10 7.89
CA ASP A 133 -17.15 -4.73 9.11
C ASP A 133 -15.63 -4.72 8.86
N TYR A 134 -14.86 -4.12 9.77
CA TYR A 134 -13.40 -4.25 9.74
C TYR A 134 -12.96 -5.53 10.44
N VAL A 135 -12.41 -6.48 9.69
CA VAL A 135 -11.92 -7.78 10.19
C VAL A 135 -10.44 -7.95 9.78
N PRO A 136 -9.48 -7.64 10.67
CA PRO A 136 -8.04 -7.67 10.34
C PRO A 136 -7.55 -9.02 9.79
N TYR A 137 -8.12 -10.12 10.28
CA TYR A 137 -7.80 -11.46 9.78
C TYR A 137 -8.16 -11.61 8.29
N ASP A 138 -9.36 -11.16 7.88
CA ASP A 138 -9.83 -11.25 6.49
C ASP A 138 -9.01 -10.33 5.56
N GLN A 139 -8.54 -9.19 6.07
CA GLN A 139 -7.58 -8.34 5.37
C GLN A 139 -6.28 -9.11 5.04
N LEU A 140 -5.68 -9.80 6.01
CA LEU A 140 -4.46 -10.61 5.80
C LEU A 140 -4.70 -11.81 4.89
N VAL A 141 -5.88 -12.46 4.98
CA VAL A 141 -6.30 -13.52 4.06
C VAL A 141 -6.30 -13.01 2.62
N ARG A 142 -6.94 -11.88 2.35
CA ARG A 142 -7.03 -11.32 0.98
C ARG A 142 -5.68 -10.84 0.45
N TYR A 143 -4.84 -10.26 1.31
CA TYR A 143 -3.45 -9.95 0.94
C TYR A 143 -2.66 -11.21 0.61
N THR A 144 -2.91 -12.32 1.31
CA THR A 144 -2.30 -13.62 0.99
C THR A 144 -2.80 -14.16 -0.35
N TRP A 145 -4.09 -13.99 -0.68
CA TRP A 145 -4.62 -14.35 -2.00
C TRP A 145 -4.00 -13.50 -3.11
N TRP A 146 -3.78 -12.20 -2.88
CA TRP A 146 -3.05 -11.36 -3.82
C TRP A 146 -1.63 -11.87 -3.99
N TYR A 147 -0.90 -12.01 -2.89
CA TYR A 147 0.50 -12.45 -2.87
C TYR A 147 0.72 -13.79 -3.60
N LYS A 148 -0.17 -14.78 -3.38
CA LYS A 148 -0.02 -16.12 -3.98
C LYS A 148 -0.59 -16.24 -5.38
N ASN A 149 -1.72 -15.59 -5.64
CA ASN A 149 -2.59 -15.92 -6.78
C ASN A 149 -2.90 -14.70 -7.67
N GLY A 150 -2.40 -13.51 -7.35
CA GLY A 150 -2.69 -12.28 -8.09
C GLY A 150 -4.11 -11.73 -7.89
N TYR A 151 -4.76 -12.03 -6.76
CA TYR A 151 -6.06 -11.45 -6.38
C TYR A 151 -6.03 -9.93 -6.49
N MET A 152 -6.93 -9.36 -7.28
CA MET A 152 -7.03 -7.91 -7.50
C MET A 152 -5.78 -7.25 -8.09
N SER A 153 -4.93 -8.01 -8.78
CA SER A 153 -3.80 -7.48 -9.53
C SER A 153 -4.20 -7.03 -10.93
N SER A 154 -3.67 -5.88 -11.35
CA SER A 154 -3.80 -5.36 -12.72
C SER A 154 -3.08 -6.22 -13.79
N THR A 155 -2.17 -7.10 -13.37
CA THR A 155 -1.37 -7.97 -14.26
C THR A 155 -1.71 -9.45 -14.11
N GLY A 156 -2.68 -9.79 -13.26
CA GLY A 156 -3.07 -11.17 -12.94
C GLY A 156 -2.10 -11.92 -12.02
N ARG A 157 -1.01 -11.28 -11.56
CA ARG A 157 -0.03 -11.86 -10.62
C ARG A 157 0.39 -10.84 -9.56
N CYS A 158 0.85 -11.29 -8.41
CA CYS A 158 1.54 -10.40 -7.47
C CYS A 158 2.88 -9.96 -8.07
N PHE A 159 3.12 -8.66 -8.04
CA PHE A 159 4.40 -8.03 -8.30
C PHE A 159 4.53 -6.82 -7.37
N ASP A 160 5.75 -6.29 -7.26
CA ASP A 160 6.09 -5.10 -6.49
C ASP A 160 5.85 -5.11 -4.97
N ILE A 161 5.46 -6.26 -4.41
CA ILE A 161 5.26 -6.40 -2.97
C ILE A 161 6.48 -5.95 -2.14
N GLY A 162 6.25 -4.95 -1.28
CA GLY A 162 7.22 -4.48 -0.30
C GLY A 162 7.71 -5.57 0.66
N ALA A 163 8.96 -5.46 1.10
CA ALA A 163 9.60 -6.46 1.96
C ALA A 163 8.88 -6.66 3.31
N ALA A 164 8.45 -5.57 3.95
CA ALA A 164 7.68 -5.57 5.19
C ALA A 164 6.37 -6.34 5.04
N THR A 165 5.54 -5.96 4.06
CA THR A 165 4.30 -6.66 3.72
C THR A 165 4.54 -8.16 3.52
N LYS A 166 5.52 -8.52 2.69
CA LYS A 166 5.84 -9.92 2.39
C LYS A 166 6.23 -10.71 3.63
N GLN A 167 7.01 -10.11 4.54
CA GLN A 167 7.40 -10.74 5.81
C GLN A 167 6.18 -10.96 6.72
N SER A 168 5.30 -9.97 6.84
CA SER A 168 4.07 -10.10 7.63
C SER A 168 3.11 -11.16 7.08
N LEU A 169 2.97 -11.28 5.76
CA LEU A 169 2.13 -12.34 5.18
C LEU A 169 2.70 -13.73 5.43
N ARG A 170 4.02 -13.91 5.36
CA ARG A 170 4.67 -15.18 5.73
C ARG A 170 4.47 -15.54 7.19
N GLU A 171 4.57 -14.55 8.08
CA GLU A 171 4.31 -14.73 9.50
C GLU A 171 2.84 -15.06 9.77
N PHE A 172 1.91 -14.41 9.07
CA PHE A 172 0.48 -14.72 9.11
C PHE A 172 0.21 -16.19 8.74
N GLU A 173 0.75 -16.67 7.61
CA GLU A 173 0.62 -18.06 7.18
C GLU A 173 1.19 -19.05 8.22
N ARG A 174 2.35 -18.73 8.81
CA ARG A 174 2.95 -19.54 9.88
C ARG A 174 2.03 -19.63 11.09
N ARG A 175 1.41 -18.51 11.49
CA ARG A 175 0.45 -18.45 12.59
C ARG A 175 -0.84 -19.19 12.26
N GLN A 176 -1.35 -19.09 11.03
CA GLN A 176 -2.48 -19.88 10.53
C GLN A 176 -2.22 -21.38 10.73
N ILE A 177 -1.07 -21.88 10.29
CA ILE A 177 -0.72 -23.31 10.44
C ILE A 177 -0.74 -23.75 11.91
N HIS A 178 -0.12 -22.98 12.80
CA HIS A 178 -0.10 -23.28 14.23
C HIS A 178 -1.52 -23.21 14.85
N PHE A 179 -2.30 -22.19 14.49
CA PHE A 179 -3.65 -21.99 14.99
C PHE A 179 -4.59 -23.12 14.55
N ALA A 180 -4.53 -23.54 13.29
CA ALA A 180 -5.28 -24.70 12.79
C ALA A 180 -4.96 -25.98 13.59
N ALA A 181 -3.68 -26.27 13.78
CA ALA A 181 -3.25 -27.45 14.53
C ALA A 181 -3.76 -27.42 15.98
N LYS A 182 -3.62 -26.27 16.66
CA LYS A 182 -4.06 -26.07 18.05
C LYS A 182 -5.57 -26.21 18.22
N HIS A 183 -6.35 -25.70 17.26
CA HIS A 183 -7.81 -25.66 17.33
C HIS A 183 -8.50 -26.79 16.54
N LYS A 184 -7.72 -27.71 15.93
CA LYS A 184 -8.20 -28.83 15.11
C LYS A 184 -9.08 -28.38 13.94
N ILE A 185 -8.69 -27.28 13.29
CA ILE A 185 -9.37 -26.72 12.12
C ILE A 185 -8.61 -27.15 10.86
N PRO A 186 -9.29 -27.67 9.82
CA PRO A 186 -8.65 -27.94 8.53
C PRO A 186 -8.06 -26.67 7.90
N LEU A 187 -6.83 -26.75 7.36
CA LEU A 187 -6.10 -25.57 6.84
C LEU A 187 -6.85 -24.88 5.69
N ASP A 188 -7.52 -25.65 4.83
CA ASP A 188 -8.32 -25.16 3.71
C ASP A 188 -9.59 -24.41 4.15
N GLN A 189 -9.96 -24.48 5.42
CA GLN A 189 -11.10 -23.76 5.99
C GLN A 189 -10.70 -22.46 6.70
N LEU A 190 -9.41 -22.26 7.01
CA LEU A 190 -8.95 -21.12 7.81
C LEU A 190 -9.19 -19.77 7.15
N ASP A 191 -9.02 -19.68 5.83
CA ASP A 191 -9.24 -18.42 5.11
C ASP A 191 -10.72 -17.97 5.18
N PHE A 192 -11.64 -18.91 5.42
CA PHE A 192 -13.07 -18.66 5.51
C PHE A 192 -13.57 -18.58 6.96
N LEU A 193 -12.67 -18.51 7.94
CA LEU A 193 -13.01 -18.47 9.35
C LEU A 193 -13.93 -17.26 9.63
N SER A 194 -15.13 -17.54 10.10
CA SER A 194 -16.13 -16.51 10.43
C SER A 194 -16.56 -16.52 11.89
N ASP A 195 -16.09 -17.50 12.67
CA ASP A 195 -16.37 -17.61 14.10
C ASP A 195 -15.70 -16.45 14.87
N PRO A 196 -16.48 -15.54 15.49
CA PRO A 196 -15.92 -14.39 16.20
C PRO A 196 -15.03 -14.78 17.39
N GLU A 197 -15.34 -15.87 18.08
CA GLU A 197 -14.59 -16.30 19.27
C GLU A 197 -13.25 -16.95 18.91
N LEU A 198 -13.17 -17.58 17.73
CA LEU A 198 -11.90 -18.05 17.18
C LEU A 198 -11.07 -16.89 16.61
N LEU A 199 -11.70 -15.97 15.88
CA LEU A 199 -11.02 -14.79 15.33
C LEU A 199 -10.37 -13.93 16.42
N LYS A 200 -11.03 -13.75 17.57
CA LYS A 200 -10.47 -13.06 18.75
C LYS A 200 -9.19 -13.70 19.30
N LYS A 201 -9.01 -15.00 19.10
CA LYS A 201 -7.85 -15.76 19.61
C LYS A 201 -6.68 -15.74 18.63
N PHE A 202 -6.90 -15.32 17.39
CA PHE A 202 -5.85 -15.23 16.39
C PHE A 202 -5.11 -13.91 16.54
N ASP A 203 -3.80 -13.99 16.80
CA ASP A 203 -2.96 -12.79 16.83
C ASP A 203 -2.61 -12.33 15.41
N VAL A 204 -3.27 -11.26 14.98
CA VAL A 204 -3.11 -10.63 13.65
C VAL A 204 -1.90 -9.70 13.54
N ASN A 205 -1.18 -9.43 14.64
CA ASN A 205 -0.01 -8.54 14.63
C ASN A 205 1.22 -9.25 14.05
N CYS A 206 1.23 -9.42 12.73
CA CYS A 206 2.22 -10.20 12.01
C CYS A 206 3.46 -9.39 11.59
N SER A 207 3.50 -8.09 11.90
CA SER A 207 4.67 -7.26 11.68
C SER A 207 5.66 -7.32 12.83
N GLU A 208 6.94 -7.24 12.50
CA GLU A 208 7.97 -6.89 13.46
C GLU A 208 7.81 -5.44 13.95
N LYS A 209 8.28 -5.19 15.17
CA LYS A 209 8.28 -3.85 15.79
C LYS A 209 9.29 -2.93 15.10
N GLY A 210 8.92 -1.67 14.87
CA GLY A 210 9.79 -0.65 14.28
C GLY A 210 9.79 -0.62 12.75
N VAL A 211 8.89 -1.37 12.11
CA VAL A 211 8.74 -1.40 10.65
C VAL A 211 7.91 -0.20 10.19
N ALA A 212 8.61 0.92 9.91
CA ALA A 212 8.01 2.22 9.57
C ALA A 212 7.90 2.50 8.05
N GLY A 213 7.65 1.47 7.25
CA GLY A 213 7.46 1.58 5.80
C GLY A 213 6.14 2.26 5.42
N ASN A 214 6.07 2.89 4.24
CA ASN A 214 4.87 3.56 3.72
C ASN A 214 3.74 2.63 3.23
N GLY A 215 3.99 1.31 3.16
CA GLY A 215 3.05 0.33 2.61
C GLY A 215 1.69 0.22 3.32
N ALA A 216 1.54 0.85 4.49
CA ALA A 216 0.27 1.02 5.17
C ALA A 216 -0.56 2.20 4.62
N LEU A 217 0.08 3.34 4.33
CA LEU A 217 -0.60 4.55 3.82
C LEU A 217 -1.04 4.39 2.38
N MET A 218 -0.23 3.72 1.55
CA MET A 218 -0.47 3.58 0.11
C MET A 218 -1.84 2.96 -0.24
N ARG A 219 -2.41 2.20 0.69
CA ARG A 219 -3.63 1.41 0.52
C ARG A 219 -4.76 1.78 1.47
N LEU A 220 -4.65 2.91 2.18
CA LEU A 220 -5.46 3.20 3.37
C LEU A 220 -6.94 3.48 3.06
N ALA A 221 -7.21 4.22 1.98
CA ALA A 221 -8.50 4.82 1.65
C ALA A 221 -9.74 3.97 1.93
N PRO A 222 -9.82 2.67 1.61
CA PRO A 222 -11.03 1.90 1.84
C PRO A 222 -11.59 1.95 3.27
N VAL A 223 -10.72 2.01 4.29
CA VAL A 223 -11.16 2.06 5.70
C VAL A 223 -11.88 3.37 6.03
N PRO A 224 -11.27 4.56 5.91
CA PRO A 224 -11.95 5.81 6.21
C PRO A 224 -13.16 6.06 5.28
N LEU A 225 -13.13 5.57 4.04
CA LEU A 225 -14.28 5.67 3.12
C LEU A 225 -15.47 4.80 3.58
N PHE A 226 -15.23 3.60 4.12
CA PHE A 226 -16.29 2.72 4.61
C PHE A 226 -16.92 3.26 5.89
N PHE A 227 -16.11 3.77 6.82
CA PHE A 227 -16.57 4.28 8.11
C PHE A 227 -16.80 5.80 8.12
N TYR A 228 -17.05 6.44 6.97
CA TYR A 228 -17.10 7.90 6.85
C TYR A 228 -18.12 8.61 7.77
N LYS A 229 -19.16 7.89 8.25
CA LYS A 229 -20.16 8.38 9.23
C LYS A 229 -19.76 8.19 10.69
N HIS A 230 -18.69 7.45 10.93
CA HIS A 230 -18.24 6.98 12.24
C HIS A 230 -16.75 7.29 12.39
N PRO A 231 -16.38 8.58 12.54
CA PRO A 231 -14.99 9.04 12.45
C PRO A 231 -14.08 8.40 13.51
N ILE A 232 -14.59 8.08 14.70
CA ILE A 232 -13.81 7.42 15.75
C ILE A 232 -13.30 6.06 15.28
N GLU A 233 -14.19 5.24 14.71
CA GLU A 233 -13.86 3.91 14.20
C GLU A 233 -13.08 3.98 12.90
N ALA A 234 -13.40 4.92 12.01
CA ALA A 234 -12.65 5.17 10.80
C ALA A 234 -11.16 5.41 11.10
N ILE A 235 -10.86 6.27 12.07
CA ILE A 235 -9.50 6.62 12.46
C ILE A 235 -8.81 5.44 13.17
N GLU A 236 -9.46 4.82 14.15
CA GLU A 236 -8.87 3.69 14.88
C GLU A 236 -8.54 2.54 13.93
N TYR A 237 -9.49 2.14 13.08
CA TYR A 237 -9.29 1.07 12.12
C TYR A 237 -8.27 1.42 11.04
N SER A 238 -8.12 2.71 10.69
CA SER A 238 -7.04 3.16 9.81
C SER A 238 -5.67 2.85 10.41
N GLY A 239 -5.47 3.17 11.69
CA GLY A 239 -4.25 2.82 12.42
C GLY A 239 -4.01 1.32 12.50
N LEU A 240 -5.04 0.56 12.90
CA LEU A 240 -4.92 -0.90 13.08
C LEU A 240 -4.63 -1.63 11.76
N SER A 241 -5.23 -1.18 10.64
CA SER A 241 -5.01 -1.75 9.31
C SER A 241 -3.57 -1.62 8.84
N GLY A 242 -2.88 -0.55 9.27
CA GLY A 242 -1.44 -0.39 9.03
C GLY A 242 -0.60 -1.34 9.89
N LEU A 243 -0.85 -1.35 11.20
CA LEU A 243 -0.03 -2.04 12.20
C LEU A 243 0.15 -3.54 11.94
N ILE A 244 -0.87 -4.22 11.42
CA ILE A 244 -0.81 -5.68 11.17
C ILE A 244 0.25 -6.08 10.14
N THR A 245 0.78 -5.13 9.37
CA THR A 245 1.89 -5.34 8.40
C THR A 245 3.10 -4.42 8.59
N HIS A 246 2.95 -3.38 9.41
CA HIS A 246 3.95 -2.33 9.62
C HIS A 246 3.88 -1.86 11.08
N GLY A 247 4.58 -2.59 11.95
CA GLY A 247 4.46 -2.52 13.42
C GLY A 247 5.24 -1.37 14.05
N ASP A 248 5.00 -0.14 13.60
CA ASP A 248 5.61 1.07 14.17
C ASP A 248 4.53 2.08 14.59
N ASP A 249 4.73 2.75 15.72
CA ASP A 249 3.80 3.75 16.25
C ASP A 249 3.58 4.93 15.28
N LYS A 250 4.62 5.29 14.50
CA LYS A 250 4.49 6.31 13.44
C LYS A 250 3.53 5.85 12.36
N VAL A 251 3.48 4.56 12.05
CA VAL A 251 2.57 4.01 11.05
C VAL A 251 1.14 4.07 11.56
N TYR A 252 0.91 3.65 12.80
CA TYR A 252 -0.39 3.74 13.45
C TYR A 252 -0.92 5.18 13.40
N ASP A 253 -0.12 6.16 13.85
CA ASP A 253 -0.56 7.54 13.92
C ASP A 253 -0.61 8.26 12.56
N ALA A 254 0.27 7.91 11.62
CA ALA A 254 0.19 8.41 10.25
C ALA A 254 -1.12 7.98 9.60
N CYS A 255 -1.49 6.70 9.72
CA CYS A 255 -2.73 6.18 9.16
C CYS A 255 -3.96 6.77 9.86
N ARG A 256 -3.92 6.96 11.19
CA ARG A 256 -4.99 7.64 11.93
C ARG A 256 -5.22 9.07 11.43
N TYR A 257 -4.15 9.86 11.36
CA TYR A 257 -4.24 11.25 10.90
C TYR A 257 -4.70 11.31 9.45
N TYR A 258 -4.12 10.49 8.57
CA TYR A 258 -4.49 10.47 7.16
C TYR A 258 -5.94 9.99 6.93
N GLY A 259 -6.38 8.99 7.69
CA GLY A 259 -7.77 8.54 7.69
C GLY A 259 -8.74 9.64 8.12
N ALA A 260 -8.39 10.45 9.13
CA ALA A 260 -9.18 11.59 9.56
C ALA A 260 -9.34 12.64 8.45
N LEU A 261 -8.27 12.94 7.70
CA LEU A 261 -8.31 13.86 6.56
C LEU A 261 -9.23 13.33 5.46
N ILE A 262 -9.17 12.03 5.15
CA ILE A 262 -10.06 11.41 4.14
C ILE A 262 -11.52 11.46 4.61
N VAL A 263 -11.82 11.15 5.87
CA VAL A 263 -13.18 11.25 6.43
C VAL A 263 -13.71 12.69 6.32
N ALA A 264 -12.92 13.68 6.69
CA ALA A 264 -13.29 15.08 6.59
C ALA A 264 -13.52 15.49 5.12
N ALA A 265 -12.63 15.10 4.20
CA ALA A 265 -12.75 15.40 2.78
C ALA A 265 -14.01 14.76 2.14
N VAL A 266 -14.33 13.51 2.48
CA VAL A 266 -15.56 12.85 2.04
C VAL A 266 -16.80 13.58 2.55
N ASN A 267 -16.77 14.08 3.78
CA ASN A 267 -17.87 14.86 4.36
C ASN A 267 -17.86 16.35 3.94
N GLY A 268 -17.04 16.73 2.96
CA GLY A 268 -17.09 18.04 2.32
C GLY A 268 -16.24 19.14 2.97
N ALA A 269 -15.29 18.78 3.84
CA ALA A 269 -14.35 19.75 4.41
C ALA A 269 -13.57 20.50 3.31
N THR A 270 -13.36 21.79 3.54
CA THR A 270 -12.55 22.68 2.72
C THR A 270 -11.07 22.34 2.83
N ARG A 271 -10.25 22.83 1.89
CA ARG A 271 -8.81 22.61 1.96
C ARG A 271 -8.20 23.32 3.16
N GLU A 272 -8.73 24.49 3.50
CA GLU A 272 -8.33 25.29 4.65
C GLU A 272 -8.54 24.51 5.95
N GLU A 273 -9.70 23.87 6.12
CA GLU A 273 -9.98 23.00 7.27
C GLU A 273 -9.05 21.79 7.30
N LEU A 274 -8.86 21.11 6.16
CA LEU A 274 -8.00 19.92 6.07
C LEU A 274 -6.52 20.21 6.38
N LEU A 275 -6.05 21.43 6.08
CA LEU A 275 -4.65 21.84 6.25
C LEU A 275 -4.43 22.79 7.44
N ASP A 276 -5.42 22.92 8.31
CA ASP A 276 -5.35 23.65 9.56
C ASP A 276 -4.34 22.97 10.50
N GLU A 277 -3.44 23.77 11.08
CA GLU A 277 -2.43 23.29 12.03
C GLU A 277 -3.05 22.75 13.34
N ASN A 278 -4.29 23.14 13.63
CA ASN A 278 -5.10 22.70 14.75
C ASN A 278 -6.07 21.57 14.36
N PHE A 279 -6.00 21.02 13.14
CA PHE A 279 -6.93 19.96 12.69
C PHE A 279 -7.08 18.84 13.72
N TYR A 280 -5.95 18.35 14.28
CA TYR A 280 -5.98 17.32 15.32
C TYR A 280 -6.68 17.79 16.61
N GLU A 281 -6.38 19.00 17.10
CA GLU A 281 -7.00 19.50 18.35
C GLU A 281 -8.49 19.76 18.15
N ASN A 282 -8.91 20.25 16.98
CA ASN A 282 -10.31 20.48 16.62
C ASN A 282 -11.11 19.16 16.50
N HIS A 283 -10.43 18.03 16.25
CA HIS A 283 -11.05 16.71 16.06
C HIS A 283 -10.55 15.68 17.08
N LYS A 284 -10.04 16.12 18.23
CA LYS A 284 -9.33 15.27 19.21
C LYS A 284 -10.17 14.10 19.72
N GLU A 285 -11.49 14.28 19.79
CA GLU A 285 -12.45 13.25 20.16
C GLU A 285 -12.47 12.10 19.14
N TRP A 286 -12.31 12.39 17.84
CA TRP A 286 -12.20 11.36 16.80
C TRP A 286 -10.98 10.47 17.03
N PHE A 287 -9.92 11.03 17.63
CA PHE A 287 -8.71 10.32 18.02
C PHE A 287 -8.80 9.67 19.42
N ARG A 288 -10.00 9.62 20.02
CA ARG A 288 -10.21 9.16 21.42
C ARG A 288 -9.29 9.85 22.42
N ASN A 289 -8.92 11.10 22.14
CA ASN A 289 -7.94 11.86 22.93
C ASN A 289 -6.54 11.24 23.03
N LYS A 290 -6.22 10.20 22.25
CA LYS A 290 -4.87 9.63 22.20
C LYS A 290 -3.94 10.61 21.45
N PRO A 291 -2.76 10.96 22.00
CA PRO A 291 -1.81 11.83 21.33
C PRO A 291 -1.28 11.18 20.03
N LEU A 292 -0.85 12.02 19.10
CA LEU A 292 -0.09 11.58 17.92
C LEU A 292 1.40 11.51 18.22
N HIS A 293 2.09 10.56 17.60
CA HIS A 293 3.54 10.45 17.61
C HIS A 293 4.18 11.80 17.20
N PRO A 294 5.26 12.26 17.88
CA PRO A 294 5.86 13.57 17.64
C PRO A 294 6.20 13.88 16.18
N ASP A 295 6.71 12.91 15.42
CA ASP A 295 7.01 13.09 13.99
C ASP A 295 5.75 13.34 13.14
N ILE A 296 4.62 12.72 13.47
CA ILE A 296 3.35 12.96 12.77
C ILE A 296 2.79 14.32 13.20
N LYS A 297 2.93 14.69 14.48
CA LYS A 297 2.54 16.02 14.96
C LYS A 297 3.24 17.17 14.21
N LYS A 298 4.53 17.01 13.85
CA LYS A 298 5.23 17.99 12.99
C LYS A 298 4.57 18.15 11.63
N ILE A 299 4.08 17.05 11.03
CA ILE A 299 3.33 17.09 9.77
C ILE A 299 2.01 17.84 9.96
N VAL A 300 1.24 17.53 11.00
CA VAL A 300 0.00 18.26 11.32
C VAL A 300 0.25 19.76 11.44
N GLN A 301 1.36 20.13 12.08
CA GLN A 301 1.82 21.51 12.24
C GLN A 301 2.41 22.14 10.96
N GLY A 302 2.26 21.48 9.80
CA GLY A 302 2.59 22.06 8.50
C GLY A 302 4.04 21.87 8.08
N SER A 303 4.76 20.85 8.54
CA SER A 303 6.14 20.60 8.07
C SER A 303 6.23 20.39 6.55
N TYR A 304 5.13 20.02 5.89
CA TYR A 304 5.02 19.89 4.44
C TYR A 304 4.95 21.24 3.69
N LYS A 305 4.72 22.37 4.38
CA LYS A 305 4.57 23.72 3.78
C LYS A 305 5.93 24.33 3.39
N LYS A 306 6.67 23.64 2.51
CA LYS A 306 8.04 23.96 2.07
C LYS A 306 8.11 24.10 0.55
N GLY A 307 9.26 24.58 0.05
CA GLY A 307 9.55 24.73 -1.40
C GLY A 307 9.78 23.40 -2.16
N GLY A 308 9.01 22.35 -1.86
CA GLY A 308 9.12 21.04 -2.51
C GLY A 308 10.48 20.38 -2.30
N TYR A 309 11.01 19.78 -3.37
CA TYR A 309 12.28 19.05 -3.31
C TYR A 309 13.43 19.92 -2.79
N ASP A 310 13.56 21.16 -3.26
CA ASP A 310 14.62 22.07 -2.79
C ASP A 310 14.41 22.51 -1.34
N GLY A 311 13.14 22.53 -0.88
CA GLY A 311 12.77 22.71 0.52
C GLY A 311 13.00 21.48 1.40
N GLY A 312 13.44 20.34 0.85
CA GLY A 312 13.72 19.12 1.61
C GLY A 312 12.59 18.06 1.59
N ILE A 313 11.52 18.27 0.85
CA ILE A 313 10.45 17.26 0.66
C ILE A 313 10.99 16.07 -0.15
N ARG A 314 10.74 14.85 0.32
CA ARG A 314 11.20 13.62 -0.34
C ARG A 314 10.08 12.56 -0.30
N GLY A 315 9.65 12.08 -1.46
CA GLY A 315 8.77 10.91 -1.57
C GLY A 315 9.62 9.65 -1.44
N LYS A 316 9.70 9.05 -0.24
CA LYS A 316 10.51 7.86 0.03
C LYS A 316 9.68 6.82 0.78
N GLY A 317 10.17 5.59 0.79
CA GLY A 317 9.59 4.43 1.50
C GLY A 317 9.38 4.55 3.01
N TYR A 318 9.71 5.69 3.63
CA TYR A 318 9.50 5.95 5.05
C TYR A 318 8.17 6.67 5.27
N ILE A 319 7.32 6.14 6.16
CA ILE A 319 5.93 6.59 6.37
C ILE A 319 5.78 8.11 6.58
N VAL A 320 6.69 8.74 7.35
CA VAL A 320 6.65 10.18 7.64
C VAL A 320 6.95 10.99 6.39
N SER A 321 7.98 10.59 5.63
CA SER A 321 8.38 11.28 4.40
C SER A 321 7.32 11.14 3.31
N ALA A 322 6.73 9.96 3.14
CA ALA A 322 5.66 9.73 2.19
C ALA A 322 4.42 10.58 2.49
N LEU A 323 3.99 10.64 3.76
CA LEU A 323 2.88 11.49 4.19
C LEU A 323 3.18 12.98 4.01
N GLU A 324 4.37 13.44 4.39
CA GLU A 324 4.80 14.83 4.22
C GLU A 324 4.81 15.23 2.73
N ALA A 325 5.29 14.34 1.84
CA ALA A 325 5.33 14.57 0.40
C ALA A 325 3.95 14.64 -0.25
N ALA A 326 3.03 13.74 0.12
CA ALA A 326 1.66 13.75 -0.39
C ALA A 326 0.89 15.01 0.05
N LEU A 327 1.04 15.42 1.32
CA LEU A 327 0.41 16.65 1.82
C LEU A 327 1.06 17.91 1.25
N TRP A 328 2.36 17.90 0.97
CA TRP A 328 3.02 18.98 0.23
C TRP A 328 2.37 19.17 -1.14
N ALA A 329 2.21 18.10 -1.91
CA ALA A 329 1.60 18.17 -3.24
C ALA A 329 0.15 18.67 -3.19
N PHE A 330 -0.61 18.26 -2.17
CA PHE A 330 -1.98 18.73 -1.96
C PHE A 330 -2.06 20.20 -1.50
N TRP A 331 -1.06 20.67 -0.76
CA TRP A 331 -0.96 22.06 -0.31
C TRP A 331 -0.46 23.02 -1.41
N SER A 332 0.56 22.61 -2.17
CA SER A 332 1.21 23.47 -3.16
C SER A 332 0.36 23.64 -4.42
N GLU A 333 -0.31 22.57 -4.88
CA GLU A 333 -1.06 22.56 -6.13
C GLU A 333 -2.57 22.66 -5.87
N LYS A 334 -3.06 23.90 -5.86
CA LYS A 334 -4.43 24.21 -5.43
C LYS A 334 -5.49 24.11 -6.53
N ASP A 335 -5.05 24.20 -7.79
CA ASP A 335 -5.94 24.46 -8.93
C ASP A 335 -6.64 23.21 -9.43
N SER A 336 -5.97 22.04 -9.36
CA SER A 336 -6.54 20.79 -9.88
C SER A 336 -5.89 19.54 -9.30
N PHE A 337 -6.61 18.42 -9.38
CA PHE A 337 -6.05 17.10 -9.12
C PHE A 337 -4.82 16.82 -10.02
N ARG A 338 -4.89 17.21 -11.29
CA ARG A 338 -3.81 17.00 -12.28
C ARG A 338 -2.50 17.61 -11.83
N ALA A 339 -2.54 18.87 -11.42
CA ALA A 339 -1.34 19.59 -10.99
C ALA A 339 -0.69 18.90 -9.79
N GLY A 340 -1.49 18.57 -8.76
CA GLY A 340 -0.96 17.94 -7.55
C GLY A 340 -0.47 16.51 -7.75
N VAL A 341 -1.16 15.67 -8.55
CA VAL A 341 -0.66 14.31 -8.81
C VAL A 341 0.65 14.34 -9.60
N LEU A 342 0.79 15.27 -10.55
CA LEU A 342 2.05 15.46 -11.27
C LEU A 342 3.15 16.00 -10.36
N ALA A 343 2.83 16.89 -9.41
CA ALA A 343 3.81 17.35 -8.41
C ALA A 343 4.29 16.19 -7.54
N ALA A 344 3.37 15.34 -7.06
CA ALA A 344 3.69 14.14 -6.28
C ALA A 344 4.60 13.17 -7.04
N VAL A 345 4.23 12.77 -8.26
CA VAL A 345 5.02 11.84 -9.10
C VAL A 345 6.40 12.42 -9.40
N ASN A 346 6.46 13.69 -9.78
CA ASN A 346 7.73 14.28 -10.21
C ASN A 346 8.71 14.52 -9.06
N LEU A 347 8.32 14.37 -7.77
CA LEU A 347 9.29 14.37 -6.67
C LEU A 347 10.39 13.30 -6.85
N GLY A 348 10.08 12.20 -7.52
CA GLY A 348 11.01 11.10 -7.74
C GLY A 348 11.16 10.19 -6.53
N ASP A 349 12.10 9.28 -6.65
CA ASP A 349 12.38 8.20 -5.70
C ASP A 349 11.19 7.21 -5.63
N ASP A 350 10.30 7.37 -4.64
CA ASP A 350 9.15 6.49 -4.38
C ASP A 350 7.86 7.13 -4.92
N THR A 351 7.63 6.96 -6.22
CA THR A 351 6.75 7.82 -7.02
C THR A 351 5.32 7.34 -7.09
N ASP A 352 5.11 6.03 -7.28
CA ASP A 352 3.78 5.42 -7.25
C ASP A 352 3.13 5.64 -5.89
N THR A 353 3.83 5.35 -4.79
CA THR A 353 3.27 5.45 -3.45
C THR A 353 2.98 6.89 -3.08
N THR A 354 3.91 7.82 -3.36
CA THR A 354 3.66 9.23 -3.05
C THR A 354 2.44 9.77 -3.80
N ALA A 355 2.28 9.39 -5.08
CA ALA A 355 1.15 9.79 -5.91
C ALA A 355 -0.15 9.06 -5.55
N ALA A 356 -0.09 7.78 -5.17
CA ALA A 356 -1.23 7.00 -4.70
C ALA A 356 -1.75 7.57 -3.37
N ILE A 357 -0.87 7.87 -2.42
CA ILE A 357 -1.23 8.56 -1.17
C ILE A 357 -1.91 9.87 -1.54
N TYR A 358 -1.26 10.79 -2.27
CA TYR A 358 -1.90 12.04 -2.72
C TYR A 358 -3.30 11.80 -3.35
N GLY A 359 -3.40 10.81 -4.23
CA GLY A 359 -4.60 10.47 -4.97
C GLY A 359 -5.79 10.10 -4.09
N GLN A 360 -5.54 9.46 -2.94
CA GLN A 360 -6.58 9.11 -1.96
C GLN A 360 -7.28 10.35 -1.40
N LEU A 361 -6.52 11.30 -0.83
CA LEU A 361 -7.07 12.50 -0.22
C LEU A 361 -7.56 13.49 -1.27
N ALA A 362 -6.76 13.76 -2.29
CA ALA A 362 -7.12 14.68 -3.37
C ALA A 362 -8.36 14.17 -4.10
N GLY A 363 -8.47 12.88 -4.36
CA GLY A 363 -9.64 12.26 -4.96
C GLY A 363 -10.90 12.42 -4.10
N ALA A 364 -10.80 12.23 -2.78
CA ALA A 364 -11.91 12.48 -1.85
C ALA A 364 -12.34 13.96 -1.83
N TYR A 365 -11.37 14.87 -1.93
CA TYR A 365 -11.59 16.31 -1.90
C TYR A 365 -12.21 16.84 -3.21
N TYR A 366 -11.62 16.53 -4.36
CA TYR A 366 -12.08 17.01 -5.66
C TYR A 366 -13.31 16.25 -6.17
N GLY A 367 -13.46 14.98 -5.79
CA GLY A 367 -14.49 14.08 -6.32
C GLY A 367 -14.19 13.60 -7.75
N TYR A 368 -14.80 12.47 -8.12
CA TYR A 368 -14.54 11.78 -9.39
C TYR A 368 -14.74 12.66 -10.64
N GLU A 369 -15.72 13.56 -10.62
CA GLU A 369 -16.07 14.41 -11.76
C GLU A 369 -14.96 15.42 -12.12
N ASN A 370 -14.09 15.75 -11.16
CA ASN A 370 -13.00 16.70 -11.30
C ASN A 370 -11.62 16.03 -11.47
N LEU A 371 -11.59 14.70 -11.60
CA LEU A 371 -10.38 13.99 -12.03
C LEU A 371 -10.15 14.20 -13.54
N PRO A 372 -8.90 14.14 -14.04
CA PRO A 372 -8.59 14.18 -15.46
C PRO A 372 -9.27 13.00 -16.18
N LYS A 373 -10.36 13.26 -16.92
CA LYS A 373 -11.22 12.22 -17.49
C LYS A 373 -10.48 11.33 -18.48
N GLU A 374 -9.52 11.89 -19.20
CA GLU A 374 -8.64 11.19 -20.14
C GLU A 374 -7.68 10.22 -19.46
N TRP A 375 -7.46 10.35 -18.16
CA TRP A 375 -6.62 9.44 -17.38
C TRP A 375 -7.45 8.51 -16.50
N ALA A 376 -8.47 9.05 -15.84
CA ALA A 376 -9.34 8.28 -14.95
C ALA A 376 -10.08 7.13 -15.66
N LYS A 377 -10.35 7.25 -16.96
CA LYS A 377 -10.96 6.18 -17.79
C LYS A 377 -9.97 5.09 -18.20
N GLU A 378 -8.68 5.39 -18.17
CA GLU A 378 -7.62 4.48 -18.60
C GLU A 378 -7.13 3.59 -17.46
N VAL A 379 -7.47 3.95 -16.20
CA VAL A 379 -7.19 3.11 -15.04
C VAL A 379 -7.79 1.72 -15.27
N TYR A 380 -6.96 0.69 -15.11
CA TYR A 380 -7.38 -0.69 -15.31
C TYR A 380 -8.51 -1.04 -14.33
N ALA A 381 -9.53 -1.78 -14.80
CA ALA A 381 -10.71 -2.16 -14.02
C ALA A 381 -11.49 -0.97 -13.41
N THR A 382 -11.50 0.20 -14.06
CA THR A 382 -12.20 1.42 -13.58
C THR A 382 -13.64 1.15 -13.16
N ASN A 383 -14.42 0.40 -13.95
CA ASN A 383 -15.83 0.17 -13.61
C ASN A 383 -15.97 -0.73 -12.37
N PHE A 384 -15.10 -1.74 -12.21
CA PHE A 384 -15.04 -2.54 -10.99
C PHE A 384 -14.74 -1.68 -9.77
N ILE A 385 -13.73 -0.79 -9.86
CA ILE A 385 -13.36 0.11 -8.76
C ILE A 385 -14.54 1.04 -8.40
N GLN A 386 -15.24 1.57 -9.40
CA GLN A 386 -16.45 2.38 -9.17
C GLN A 386 -17.57 1.57 -8.52
N CYS A 387 -17.84 0.35 -9.00
CA CYS A 387 -18.86 -0.50 -8.39
C CYS A 387 -18.51 -0.80 -6.92
N LEU A 388 -17.25 -1.15 -6.65
CA LEU A 388 -16.77 -1.41 -5.29
C LEU A 388 -16.90 -0.17 -4.40
N SER A 389 -16.63 1.02 -4.95
CA SER A 389 -16.81 2.30 -4.27
C SER A 389 -18.28 2.55 -3.90
N LYS A 390 -19.25 2.22 -4.77
CA LYS A 390 -20.68 2.28 -4.43
C LYS A 390 -21.02 1.34 -3.29
N TRP A 391 -20.47 0.11 -3.29
CA TRP A 391 -20.67 -0.85 -2.21
C TRP A 391 -20.08 -0.39 -0.88
N ILE A 392 -18.88 0.22 -0.89
CA ILE A 392 -18.30 0.88 0.29
C ILE A 392 -19.28 1.91 0.84
N ALA A 393 -19.80 2.81 -0.01
CA ALA A 393 -20.72 3.86 0.40
C ALA A 393 -22.05 3.30 0.95
N TYR A 394 -22.55 2.24 0.31
CA TYR A 394 -23.81 1.57 0.65
C TYR A 394 -23.74 0.84 1.99
N GLU A 395 -22.74 -0.01 2.19
CA GLU A 395 -22.57 -0.75 3.44
C GLU A 395 -22.13 0.18 4.57
N GLY A 396 -21.26 1.15 4.29
CA GLY A 396 -20.86 2.19 5.25
C GLY A 396 -22.03 3.01 5.78
N THR A 397 -23.05 3.27 4.94
CA THR A 397 -24.28 3.96 5.37
C THR A 397 -25.12 3.14 6.37
N LYS A 398 -25.02 1.81 6.32
CA LYS A 398 -25.78 0.91 7.18
C LYS A 398 -25.03 0.48 8.43
N TRP A 399 -23.71 0.60 8.42
CA TRP A 399 -22.87 0.16 9.52
C TRP A 399 -23.14 1.02 10.76
N SER A 400 -23.11 0.39 11.93
CA SER A 400 -23.14 1.06 13.23
C SER A 400 -22.23 0.33 14.23
N PRO A 401 -21.69 1.03 15.24
CA PRO A 401 -20.82 0.43 16.25
C PRO A 401 -21.48 -0.73 17.02
N GLU A 402 -22.78 -0.64 17.30
CA GLU A 402 -23.55 -1.65 18.04
C GLU A 402 -23.75 -2.94 17.23
N GLY A 403 -23.81 -2.79 15.89
CA GLY A 403 -23.93 -3.88 14.94
C GLY A 403 -22.59 -4.55 14.59
N SER A 404 -21.46 -3.92 14.93
CA SER A 404 -20.14 -4.45 14.64
C SER A 404 -19.89 -5.75 15.40
N LYS A 405 -19.36 -6.72 14.68
CA LYS A 405 -18.95 -8.02 15.22
C LYS A 405 -17.57 -7.93 15.87
N THR A 406 -16.81 -6.88 15.55
CA THR A 406 -15.46 -6.62 16.07
C THR A 406 -15.43 -5.55 17.15
N SER A 407 -16.40 -4.65 17.27
CA SER A 407 -16.47 -3.63 18.34
C SER A 407 -16.59 -4.21 19.77
N LYS A 408 -17.06 -5.46 19.91
CA LYS A 408 -17.07 -6.20 21.18
C LYS A 408 -15.73 -6.87 21.52
N ILE A 409 -14.73 -6.72 20.67
CA ILE A 409 -13.34 -7.08 20.98
C ILE A 409 -12.76 -5.86 21.68
N SER A 410 -12.48 -5.95 22.97
CA SER A 410 -11.72 -4.89 23.63
C SER A 410 -10.34 -4.83 22.99
N PHE A 411 -10.17 -3.87 22.09
CA PHE A 411 -8.92 -3.57 21.39
C PHE A 411 -7.80 -3.07 22.35
N GLU A 412 -8.04 -3.08 23.66
CA GLU A 412 -7.07 -2.88 24.74
C GLU A 412 -5.92 -3.90 24.68
N THR A 413 -6.18 -5.12 24.17
CA THR A 413 -5.14 -6.14 23.96
C THR A 413 -4.21 -5.88 22.78
N LEU A 414 -4.49 -4.87 21.93
CA LEU A 414 -3.57 -4.48 20.83
C LEU A 414 -2.48 -3.49 21.27
N ASN A 415 -2.60 -2.92 22.48
CA ASN A 415 -1.60 -2.02 23.06
C ASN A 415 -0.73 -2.68 24.14
N GLU A 416 -1.02 -3.93 24.53
CA GLU A 416 -0.13 -4.69 25.39
C GLU A 416 1.05 -5.22 24.56
N SER A 417 2.22 -4.60 24.72
CA SER A 417 3.48 -5.12 24.17
C SER A 417 3.62 -6.61 24.54
N PRO A 418 4.08 -7.50 23.64
CA PRO A 418 4.37 -8.90 23.96
C PRO A 418 5.50 -9.10 25.00
N CYS A 419 6.07 -8.01 25.51
CA CYS A 419 7.25 -8.01 26.35
C CYS A 419 6.88 -8.28 27.80
N GLU A 420 6.36 -9.48 28.10
CA GLU A 420 6.42 -10.06 29.46
C GLU A 420 6.00 -11.53 29.57
N LYS A 421 5.92 -12.28 28.46
CA LYS A 421 5.75 -13.75 28.53
C LYS A 421 6.82 -14.46 27.74
N GLU A 422 8.01 -14.55 28.33
CA GLU A 422 8.92 -15.65 28.05
C GLU A 422 8.23 -16.97 28.48
N THR A 423 7.45 -17.56 27.58
CA THR A 423 7.20 -19.00 27.69
C THR A 423 8.37 -19.72 27.05
N ASN A 424 9.18 -20.33 27.91
CA ASN A 424 10.23 -21.29 27.61
C ASN A 424 9.84 -22.20 26.43
N LEU A 425 10.40 -21.95 25.25
CA LEU A 425 10.22 -22.78 24.05
C LEU A 425 11.26 -23.93 23.98
N ASN A 426 11.97 -24.20 25.06
CA ASN A 426 12.90 -25.33 25.16
C ASN A 426 12.19 -26.58 25.69
N GLU A 427 11.14 -27.07 25.03
CA GLU A 427 10.63 -28.44 25.29
C GLU A 427 9.61 -28.89 24.23
N LEU A 428 9.96 -28.82 22.94
CA LEU A 428 9.24 -29.56 21.90
C LEU A 428 10.26 -30.23 20.99
N GLN A 429 10.48 -31.52 21.22
CA GLN A 429 11.25 -32.39 20.33
C GLN A 429 10.61 -32.40 18.95
N VAL A 430 11.31 -31.83 17.98
CA VAL A 430 11.02 -31.94 16.55
C VAL A 430 11.45 -33.33 16.09
N PRO A 431 10.63 -34.12 15.37
CA PRO A 431 11.07 -35.41 14.84
C PRO A 431 12.18 -35.22 13.82
N GLU A 432 13.16 -36.13 13.84
CA GLU A 432 14.38 -36.09 13.05
C GLU A 432 14.18 -35.92 11.53
N LYS A 433 15.18 -35.25 10.95
CA LYS A 433 15.30 -34.84 9.55
C LYS A 433 15.30 -36.03 8.57
N ASN A 434 14.55 -35.89 7.48
CA ASN A 434 14.75 -36.63 6.24
C ASN A 434 16.04 -36.12 5.53
N PRO A 435 17.07 -36.95 5.31
CA PRO A 435 18.36 -36.48 4.80
C PRO A 435 18.39 -36.55 3.27
N ASN A 436 17.84 -35.55 2.57
CA ASN A 436 18.09 -35.36 1.13
C ASN A 436 17.78 -33.94 0.63
N TYR A 437 18.28 -32.92 1.33
CA TYR A 437 18.28 -31.55 0.81
C TYR A 437 19.60 -30.85 1.19
N GLN A 438 20.60 -30.93 0.30
CA GLN A 438 21.79 -30.08 0.36
C GLN A 438 21.48 -28.76 -0.35
N MET A 439 21.31 -27.67 0.41
CA MET A 439 21.55 -26.32 -0.11
C MET A 439 22.94 -25.87 0.35
N GLN A 440 23.78 -25.54 -0.63
CA GLN A 440 25.06 -24.88 -0.42
C GLN A 440 24.82 -23.47 0.14
N SER A 441 25.38 -23.18 1.31
CA SER A 441 25.44 -21.85 1.90
C SER A 441 26.82 -21.24 1.65
N SER A 442 26.85 -20.13 0.91
CA SER A 442 28.03 -19.27 0.79
C SER A 442 28.04 -18.33 1.99
N ALA A 443 28.97 -18.54 2.91
CA ALA A 443 29.11 -17.76 4.14
C ALA A 443 29.47 -16.29 3.87
N LYS A 444 28.66 -15.36 4.40
CA LYS A 444 29.02 -13.95 4.57
C LYS A 444 29.95 -13.82 5.79
N LYS A 445 31.19 -13.36 5.56
CA LYS A 445 32.10 -12.88 6.61
C LYS A 445 31.52 -11.58 7.22
N ILE A 446 31.30 -11.61 8.52
CA ILE A 446 30.99 -10.44 9.35
C ILE A 446 32.33 -9.86 9.84
N TYR A 447 32.60 -8.59 9.52
CA TYR A 447 33.65 -7.81 10.19
C TYR A 447 33.02 -7.07 11.37
N THR A 448 33.38 -7.49 12.59
CA THR A 448 33.20 -6.68 13.80
C THR A 448 34.42 -5.78 13.96
N ARG A 449 34.20 -4.47 14.17
CA ARG A 449 35.27 -3.54 14.54
C ARG A 449 35.00 -3.10 15.98
N SER A 450 35.80 -3.65 16.89
CA SER A 450 35.85 -3.30 18.31
C SER A 450 36.75 -2.10 18.54
N ASP A 451 36.31 -1.21 19.42
CA ASP A 451 37.09 -0.12 19.99
C ASP A 451 38.37 -0.60 20.67
N SER A 452 39.45 0.18 20.52
CA SER A 452 40.54 0.21 21.50
C SER A 452 41.17 1.59 21.56
N ILE A 453 41.14 2.14 22.78
CA ILE A 453 41.83 3.34 23.24
C ILE A 453 43.22 2.93 23.74
N SER A 454 44.28 3.62 23.31
CA SER A 454 45.55 3.94 24.00
C SER A 454 46.46 4.61 22.92
N THR A 455 47.25 5.67 23.12
CA THR A 455 47.94 6.24 24.28
C THR A 455 48.25 7.71 23.98
N VAL A 456 48.24 8.52 25.04
CA VAL A 456 48.67 9.92 25.12
C VAL A 456 50.15 10.12 24.75
N LYS A 457 50.46 11.21 24.02
CA LYS A 457 51.64 12.06 24.29
C LYS A 457 51.35 13.52 23.93
N GLN A 458 51.36 14.35 24.97
CA GLN A 458 51.37 15.81 24.92
C GLN A 458 52.59 16.33 24.15
N PHE A 459 52.44 17.45 23.44
CA PHE A 459 53.29 18.62 23.68
C PHE A 459 52.54 19.90 23.27
N THR A 460 52.71 20.87 24.16
CA THR A 460 52.13 22.21 24.27
C THR A 460 52.58 23.19 23.20
N GLY A 461 51.77 24.22 22.90
CA GLY A 461 52.34 25.55 22.65
C GLY A 461 51.64 26.47 21.64
N VAL A 462 50.97 27.49 22.20
CA VAL A 462 50.94 28.89 21.74
C VAL A 462 49.94 29.29 20.64
N ALA A 463 49.03 30.18 21.05
CA ALA A 463 48.16 31.01 20.24
C ALA A 463 48.90 32.20 19.61
N ALA A 464 48.51 32.62 18.42
CA ALA A 464 48.44 34.04 18.02
C ALA A 464 47.79 34.22 16.63
N SER A 465 47.28 35.43 16.44
CA SER A 465 46.30 35.92 15.47
C SER A 465 46.87 36.37 14.10
N SER A 466 45.92 36.71 13.20
CA SER A 466 45.93 37.83 12.24
C SER A 466 45.99 37.53 10.71
N ARG A 467 44.80 37.66 10.09
CA ARG A 467 44.42 38.38 8.84
C ARG A 467 45.12 38.14 7.47
N PRO A 468 44.45 38.48 6.35
CA PRO A 468 44.45 37.71 5.09
C PRO A 468 45.31 38.32 3.98
N ARG A 469 45.51 37.57 2.88
CA ARG A 469 46.01 38.11 1.60
C ARG A 469 45.15 37.73 0.40
N SER A 470 44.83 38.76 -0.36
CA SER A 470 44.23 38.81 -1.69
C SER A 470 45.27 38.63 -2.81
N ARG A 471 44.79 38.24 -4.01
CA ARG A 471 45.29 38.57 -5.38
C ARG A 471 44.40 37.80 -6.40
N THR A 472 43.40 38.44 -7.04
CA THR A 472 43.38 39.08 -8.39
C THR A 472 43.52 38.16 -9.61
N PHE A 473 42.36 37.98 -10.29
CA PHE A 473 42.04 37.98 -11.75
C PHE A 473 43.07 37.55 -12.80
N VAL A 474 42.62 36.69 -13.76
CA VAL A 474 42.63 36.90 -15.23
C VAL A 474 41.55 36.02 -15.91
N ASP A 475 40.73 36.61 -16.79
CA ASP A 475 39.91 36.00 -17.86
C ASP A 475 40.69 36.13 -19.19
N PRO A 476 40.53 35.24 -20.19
CA PRO A 476 39.78 35.72 -21.35
C PRO A 476 38.97 34.65 -22.10
N SER A 477 37.78 35.08 -22.51
CA SER A 477 37.09 34.69 -23.73
C SER A 477 37.75 35.34 -24.96
N GLU A 478 37.96 34.58 -26.05
CA GLU A 478 37.82 35.11 -27.42
C GLU A 478 37.79 34.01 -28.51
N THR A 479 36.80 34.16 -29.37
CA THR A 479 36.50 33.55 -30.67
C THR A 479 37.63 33.63 -31.70
N LEU A 480 37.70 32.67 -32.64
CA LEU A 480 38.08 32.92 -34.04
C LEU A 480 37.56 31.80 -34.98
N LYS A 481 36.84 32.24 -36.03
CA LYS A 481 36.36 31.49 -37.21
C LYS A 481 37.52 31.14 -38.14
N PHE A 482 37.41 30.08 -38.96
CA PHE A 482 37.81 30.11 -40.37
C PHE A 482 37.15 28.96 -41.18
N ASP A 483 36.52 29.34 -42.29
CA ASP A 483 36.03 28.51 -43.40
C ASP A 483 37.16 28.26 -44.41
N SER A 484 37.18 27.09 -45.06
CA SER A 484 37.17 26.95 -46.54
C SER A 484 37.58 25.56 -47.06
N ASN A 485 36.66 24.97 -47.82
CA ASN A 485 36.78 24.10 -49.00
C ASN A 485 38.15 23.52 -49.41
N MET A 486 38.18 22.18 -49.53
CA MET A 486 38.86 21.51 -50.66
C MET A 486 38.18 20.16 -50.98
N GLN A 487 37.52 20.09 -52.15
CA GLN A 487 37.13 18.85 -52.84
C GLN A 487 38.26 18.41 -53.77
N TYR A 488 38.47 17.10 -53.94
CA TYR A 488 38.49 16.39 -55.24
C TYR A 488 38.79 14.89 -55.01
N GLY A 489 38.06 14.01 -55.71
CA GLY A 489 38.48 12.61 -55.92
C GLY A 489 37.36 11.56 -55.85
N ALA A 490 36.54 11.48 -56.90
CA ALA A 490 35.54 10.43 -57.09
C ALA A 490 36.12 9.21 -57.80
N THR A 491 35.77 7.99 -57.39
CA THR A 491 35.57 6.83 -58.27
C THR A 491 34.69 5.77 -57.60
N GLY A 492 33.66 5.27 -58.32
CA GLY A 492 33.17 3.89 -58.17
C GLY A 492 31.73 3.71 -57.67
N ARG A 493 30.82 3.38 -58.59
CA ARG A 493 29.37 3.16 -58.42
C ARG A 493 28.99 1.75 -57.90
N LYS A 494 27.85 1.68 -57.19
CA LYS A 494 26.68 0.75 -57.26
C LYS A 494 26.18 0.46 -55.82
N ALA A 495 25.03 0.97 -55.35
CA ALA A 495 23.63 0.57 -55.63
C ALA A 495 23.43 -0.93 -55.34
N VAL A 496 22.55 -1.42 -54.44
CA VAL A 496 21.09 -1.22 -54.34
C VAL A 496 20.57 -1.87 -53.03
N GLU A 497 19.64 -1.17 -52.36
CA GLU A 497 18.41 -1.54 -51.62
C GLU A 497 18.28 -2.69 -50.59
N HIS A 498 17.55 -2.33 -49.52
CA HIS A 498 16.46 -3.00 -48.78
C HIS A 498 16.56 -4.49 -48.39
N GLU A 499 16.35 -4.81 -47.10
CA GLU A 499 15.04 -5.22 -46.55
C GLU A 499 15.13 -5.60 -45.06
N ASP A 500 14.02 -5.32 -44.36
CA ASP A 500 13.67 -5.78 -43.01
C ASP A 500 13.76 -7.30 -42.84
N TYR A 501 14.14 -7.77 -41.65
CA TYR A 501 13.61 -9.05 -41.14
C TYR A 501 13.27 -8.98 -39.65
N SER A 502 11.96 -9.05 -39.46
CA SER A 502 11.21 -9.37 -38.26
C SER A 502 11.40 -10.84 -37.82
N PHE A 503 11.26 -11.06 -36.50
CA PHE A 503 10.84 -12.28 -35.79
C PHE A 503 11.40 -13.66 -36.21
N LEU A 504 12.08 -14.36 -35.30
CA LEU A 504 11.94 -15.82 -35.09
C LEU A 504 12.35 -16.24 -33.65
N PRO A 505 11.87 -17.40 -33.12
CA PRO A 505 11.52 -17.61 -31.71
C PRO A 505 12.34 -18.70 -30.98
N GLN A 506 12.04 -18.80 -29.69
CA GLN A 506 12.37 -19.82 -28.67
C GLN A 506 13.05 -21.16 -29.05
N ARG A 507 13.99 -21.53 -28.14
CA ARG A 507 14.32 -22.83 -27.52
C ARG A 507 15.62 -23.55 -27.91
N LYS A 508 16.40 -23.79 -26.83
CA LYS A 508 17.38 -24.87 -26.54
C LYS A 508 18.74 -24.79 -27.24
N ILE A 509 19.79 -24.61 -26.44
CA ILE A 509 20.94 -25.53 -26.36
C ILE A 509 21.63 -25.38 -24.98
N PHE A 510 22.15 -26.50 -24.52
CA PHE A 510 22.69 -26.85 -23.21
C PHE A 510 24.18 -26.45 -23.05
N LYS A 511 24.56 -26.19 -21.79
CA LYS A 511 25.85 -26.49 -21.13
C LYS A 511 27.17 -25.83 -21.58
N LEU A 512 27.94 -25.53 -20.52
CA LEU A 512 29.41 -25.44 -20.36
C LEU A 512 30.05 -24.06 -20.56
N LEU A 513 30.55 -23.54 -19.43
CA LEU A 513 31.88 -22.98 -19.13
C LEU A 513 31.74 -22.44 -17.68
N THR A 514 32.12 -23.14 -16.61
CA THR A 514 33.50 -23.40 -16.13
C THR A 514 34.38 -22.14 -16.20
N ILE A 515 34.28 -21.29 -15.16
CA ILE A 515 35.32 -20.97 -14.16
C ILE A 515 34.64 -20.17 -13.03
#